data_AF-F7KAS8-F1
#
_entry.id   AF-F7KAS8-F1
#
_cell.length_a   1.000
_cell.length_b   1.000
_cell.length_c   1.000
_cell.angle_alpha   90.00
_cell.angle_beta   90.00
_cell.angle_gamma   90.00
#
_symmetry.space_group_name_H-M   'P 1'
#
loop_
_entity.id
_entity.type
_entity.pdbx_description
1 polymer ?
#
loop_
_entity_poly.entity_id
_entity_poly.type
_entity_poly.pdbx_seq_one_letter_code
_entity_poly.pdbx_strand_id
1 'polypeptide(L)'
;MQYRQLGYSKKFLAAHESDIALHKAVKQAFNKLELEKLPSMDAVKTEYATLLSQKNKLYGEYKQARQKMGDLQMAKYNIDRILNVQQPAETTKSIAHDER
;
A
#
# COMPACT_ATOMS: atom_id res chain seq x y z
N MET A 1 22.13 27.64 -15.71
CA MET A 1 23.45 26.97 -15.90
C MET A 1 24.58 27.92 -15.51
N GLN A 2 24.69 28.26 -14.21
CA GLN A 2 25.74 29.17 -13.71
C GLN A 2 27.15 28.53 -13.82
N TYR A 3 27.23 27.20 -13.73
CA TYR A 3 28.47 26.44 -13.89
C TYR A 3 29.15 26.62 -15.26
N ARG A 4 28.34 26.61 -16.34
CA ARG A 4 28.82 26.78 -17.72
C ARG A 4 29.17 28.24 -18.02
N GLN A 5 28.53 29.18 -17.34
CA GLN A 5 28.80 30.62 -17.45
C GLN A 5 30.09 31.04 -16.72
N LEU A 6 30.49 30.33 -15.67
CA LEU A 6 31.71 30.58 -14.88
C LEU A 6 32.97 29.86 -15.42
N GLY A 7 32.95 29.42 -16.68
CA GLY A 7 34.14 28.86 -17.35
C GLY A 7 34.73 27.61 -16.68
N TYR A 8 33.92 26.82 -15.97
CA TYR A 8 34.39 25.65 -15.22
C TYR A 8 35.35 25.99 -14.07
N SER A 9 35.01 27.02 -13.29
CA SER A 9 35.67 27.33 -12.01
C SER A 9 35.77 26.10 -11.09
N LYS A 10 36.99 25.71 -10.71
CA LYS A 10 37.27 24.63 -9.73
C LYS A 10 36.58 24.86 -8.38
N LYS A 11 36.38 26.12 -7.96
CA LYS A 11 35.71 26.47 -6.70
C LYS A 11 34.22 26.12 -6.73
N PHE A 12 33.58 26.27 -7.88
CA PHE A 12 32.17 25.89 -8.06
C PHE A 12 32.00 24.37 -8.06
N LEU A 13 32.93 23.65 -8.68
CA LEU A 13 32.91 22.18 -8.68
C LEU A 13 32.98 21.63 -7.26
N ALA A 14 33.88 22.14 -6.42
CA ALA A 14 33.99 21.74 -5.02
C ALA A 14 32.74 22.08 -4.19
N ALA A 15 32.10 23.22 -4.44
CA ALA A 15 30.89 23.62 -3.71
C ALA A 15 29.63 22.82 -4.11
N HIS A 16 29.57 22.30 -5.34
CA HIS A 16 28.41 21.58 -5.89
C HIS A 16 28.71 20.11 -6.21
N GLU A 17 29.77 19.53 -5.64
CA GLU A 17 30.22 18.19 -5.97
C GLU A 17 29.16 17.13 -5.65
N SER A 18 28.46 17.28 -4.53
CA SER A 18 27.34 16.41 -4.12
C SER A 18 26.21 16.41 -5.14
N ASP A 19 25.78 17.60 -5.58
CA ASP A 19 24.67 17.76 -6.51
C ASP A 19 25.04 17.24 -7.91
N ILE A 20 26.29 17.45 -8.32
CA ILE A 20 26.84 16.92 -9.56
C ILE A 20 26.91 15.39 -9.52
N ALA A 21 27.36 14.81 -8.40
CA ALA A 21 27.41 13.37 -8.20
C ALA A 21 26.00 12.76 -8.24
N LEU A 22 25.03 13.38 -7.57
CA LEU A 22 23.63 12.96 -7.58
C LEU A 22 23.06 13.01 -9.01
N HIS A 23 23.24 14.11 -9.73
CA HIS A 23 22.78 14.22 -11.11
C HIS A 23 23.41 13.18 -12.03
N LYS A 24 24.71 12.87 -11.86
CA LYS A 24 25.40 11.81 -12.62
C LYS A 24 24.83 10.44 -12.30
N ALA A 25 24.62 10.11 -11.02
CA ALA A 25 24.05 8.83 -10.60
C ALA A 25 22.62 8.66 -11.15
N VAL A 26 21.80 9.70 -11.07
CA VAL A 26 20.45 9.73 -11.62
C VAL A 26 20.47 9.54 -13.14
N LYS A 27 21.33 10.26 -13.86
CA LYS A 27 21.49 10.10 -15.32
C LYS A 27 21.94 8.69 -15.69
N GLN A 28 22.85 8.09 -14.93
CA GLN A 28 23.30 6.71 -15.16
C GLN A 28 22.17 5.69 -14.91
N ALA A 29 21.38 5.86 -13.85
CA ALA A 29 20.23 5.01 -13.57
C ALA A 29 19.20 5.08 -14.68
N PHE A 30 18.91 6.27 -15.21
CA PHE A 30 18.00 6.45 -16.33
C PHE A 30 18.55 5.90 -17.66
N ASN A 31 19.85 6.08 -17.93
CA ASN A 31 20.47 5.51 -19.13
C ASN A 31 20.41 3.97 -19.14
N LYS A 32 20.48 3.31 -17.98
CA LYS A 32 20.33 1.85 -17.86
C LYS A 32 18.92 1.36 -18.18
N LEU A 33 17.91 2.23 -18.11
CA LEU A 33 16.52 1.89 -18.42
C LEU A 33 16.22 1.96 -19.93
N GLU A 34 17.22 2.31 -20.77
CA GLU A 34 17.12 2.38 -22.25
C GLU A 34 15.90 3.18 -22.76
N LEU A 35 15.44 4.17 -21.98
CA LEU A 35 14.32 5.02 -22.35
C LEU A 35 14.77 6.09 -23.36
N GLU A 36 14.22 6.07 -24.58
CA GLU A 36 14.49 7.09 -25.61
C GLU A 36 14.09 8.50 -25.18
N LYS A 37 13.03 8.63 -24.36
CA LYS A 37 12.58 9.90 -23.77
C LYS A 37 12.20 9.70 -22.31
N LEU A 38 12.80 10.51 -21.44
CA LEU A 38 12.36 10.62 -20.05
C LEU A 38 10.91 11.15 -20.05
N PRO A 39 9.96 10.47 -19.39
CA PRO A 39 8.64 11.03 -19.19
C PRO A 39 8.79 12.37 -18.45
N SER A 40 7.98 13.36 -18.85
CA SER A 40 7.94 14.63 -18.11
C SER A 40 7.59 14.36 -16.66
N MET A 41 8.16 15.13 -15.73
CA MET A 41 7.83 15.03 -14.31
C MET A 41 6.31 15.16 -14.08
N ASP A 42 5.63 15.93 -14.93
CA ASP A 42 4.18 16.07 -14.88
C ASP A 42 3.45 14.78 -15.28
N ALA A 43 3.95 14.05 -16.29
CA ALA A 43 3.37 12.75 -16.69
C ALA A 43 3.51 11.71 -15.57
N VAL A 44 4.67 11.67 -14.92
CA VAL A 44 4.91 10.77 -13.76
C VAL A 44 3.98 11.14 -12.59
N LYS A 45 3.81 12.44 -12.31
CA LYS A 45 2.88 12.90 -11.27
C LYS A 45 1.43 12.56 -11.59
N THR A 46 1.00 12.71 -12.85
CA THR A 46 -0.37 12.38 -13.24
C THR A 46 -0.63 10.89 -13.17
N GLU A 47 0.29 10.05 -13.65
CA GLU A 47 0.18 8.60 -13.53
C GLU A 47 0.13 8.15 -12.06
N TYR A 48 0.98 8.74 -11.22
CA TYR A 48 0.95 8.45 -9.79
C TYR A 48 -0.40 8.83 -9.16
N ALA A 49 -0.93 10.01 -9.48
CA ALA A 49 -2.21 10.48 -8.96
C ALA A 49 -3.38 9.61 -9.43
N THR A 50 -3.38 9.15 -10.68
CA THR A 50 -4.42 8.26 -11.21
C THR A 50 -4.37 6.89 -10.54
N LEU A 51 -3.20 6.28 -10.42
CA LEU A 51 -3.01 5.01 -9.70
C LEU A 51 -3.43 5.11 -8.24
N LEU A 52 -3.07 6.20 -7.56
CA LEU A 52 -3.46 6.43 -6.16
C LEU A 52 -4.97 6.55 -6.00
N SER A 53 -5.63 7.28 -6.91
CA SER A 53 -7.09 7.43 -6.94
C SER A 53 -7.77 6.08 -7.17
N GLN A 54 -7.30 5.29 -8.13
CA GLN A 54 -7.81 3.95 -8.42
C GLN A 54 -7.66 3.01 -7.21
N LYS A 55 -6.49 3.01 -6.56
CA LYS A 55 -6.25 2.23 -5.35
C LYS A 55 -7.24 2.59 -4.24
N ASN A 56 -7.43 3.88 -4.00
CA ASN A 56 -8.31 4.36 -2.94
C ASN A 56 -9.78 4.00 -3.22
N LYS A 57 -10.22 4.10 -4.49
CA LYS A 57 -11.56 3.71 -4.91
C LYS A 57 -11.82 2.22 -4.66
N LEU A 58 -10.93 1.35 -5.16
CA LEU A 58 -11.05 -0.09 -4.99
C LEU A 58 -10.98 -0.52 -3.51
N TYR A 59 -10.12 0.15 -2.73
CA TYR A 59 -9.98 -0.15 -1.31
C TYR A 59 -11.25 0.19 -0.50
N GLY A 60 -11.99 1.23 -0.90
CA GLY A 60 -13.26 1.59 -0.27
C GLY A 60 -14.30 0.48 -0.38
N GLU A 61 -14.46 -0.09 -1.57
CA GLU A 61 -15.39 -1.19 -1.83
C GLU A 61 -14.98 -2.48 -1.08
N TYR A 62 -13.68 -2.82 -1.10
CA TYR A 62 -13.16 -3.95 -0.33
C TYR A 62 -13.43 -3.82 1.16
N LYS A 63 -13.20 -2.62 1.74
CA LYS A 63 -13.43 -2.36 3.16
C LYS A 63 -14.91 -2.58 3.52
N GLN A 64 -15.83 -2.08 2.71
CA GLN A 64 -17.27 -2.25 2.94
C GLN A 64 -17.70 -3.72 2.82
N ALA A 65 -17.21 -4.44 1.80
CA ALA A 65 -17.52 -5.86 1.62
C ALA A 65 -17.04 -6.71 2.81
N ARG A 66 -15.84 -6.43 3.33
CA ARG A 66 -15.30 -7.11 4.51
C ARG A 66 -16.13 -6.85 5.77
N GLN A 67 -16.59 -5.63 5.97
CA GLN A 67 -17.47 -5.27 7.09
C GLN A 67 -18.80 -6.03 7.01
N LYS A 68 -19.46 -5.98 5.86
CA LYS A 68 -20.73 -6.70 5.62
C LYS A 68 -20.60 -8.20 5.87
N MET A 69 -19.48 -8.81 5.47
CA MET A 69 -19.22 -10.22 5.74
C MET A 69 -19.14 -10.52 7.23
N GLY A 70 -18.43 -9.68 8.00
CA GLY A 70 -18.36 -9.81 9.46
C GLY A 70 -19.73 -9.64 10.13
N ASP A 71 -20.51 -8.65 9.68
CA ASP A 71 -21.86 -8.40 10.20
C ASP A 71 -22.79 -9.58 9.93
N LEU A 72 -22.74 -10.17 8.73
CA LEU A 72 -23.53 -11.36 8.38
C LEU A 72 -23.12 -12.59 9.19
N GLN A 73 -21.81 -12.81 9.39
CA GLN A 73 -21.32 -13.91 10.22
C GLN A 73 -21.77 -13.75 11.67
N MET A 74 -21.73 -12.52 12.19
CA MET A 74 -22.20 -12.22 13.55
C MET A 74 -23.71 -12.38 13.67
N ALA A 75 -24.48 -11.89 12.69
CA ALA A 75 -25.93 -12.08 12.65
C ALA A 75 -26.30 -13.57 12.60
N LYS A 76 -25.61 -14.37 11.76
CA LYS A 76 -25.77 -15.82 11.71
C LYS A 76 -25.47 -16.46 13.06
N TYR A 77 -24.32 -16.15 13.66
CA TYR A 77 -23.95 -16.69 14.97
C TYR A 77 -24.98 -16.34 16.06
N ASN A 78 -25.49 -15.12 16.06
CA ASN A 78 -26.53 -14.69 17.01
C ASN A 78 -27.85 -15.45 16.81
N ILE A 79 -28.26 -15.68 15.55
CA ILE A 79 -29.43 -16.49 15.22
C ILE A 79 -29.22 -17.94 15.69
N ASP A 80 -28.07 -18.55 15.36
CA ASP A 80 -27.73 -19.90 15.76
C ASP A 80 -27.74 -20.04 17.29
N ARG A 81 -27.22 -19.05 18.02
CA ARG A 81 -27.27 -19.01 19.48
C ARG A 81 -28.69 -18.94 20.02
N ILE A 82 -29.54 -18.07 19.46
CA ILE A 82 -30.94 -17.94 19.91
C ILE A 82 -31.72 -19.22 19.60
N LEU A 83 -31.55 -19.79 18.41
CA LEU A 83 -32.21 -21.04 18.01
C LEU A 83 -31.74 -22.23 18.86
N ASN A 84 -30.45 -22.33 19.17
CA ASN A 84 -29.93 -23.36 20.08
C ASN A 84 -30.36 -23.13 21.54
N VAL A 85 -30.69 -21.90 21.94
CA VAL A 85 -31.28 -21.60 23.25
C VAL A 85 -32.79 -21.89 23.27
N GLN A 86 -33.46 -21.87 22.11
CA GLN A 86 -34.89 -22.18 21.95
C GLN A 86 -35.16 -23.68 21.76
N GLN A 87 -34.17 -24.48 21.36
CA GLN A 87 -34.24 -25.93 21.56
C GLN A 87 -34.12 -26.21 23.05
N PRO A 88 -35.13 -26.85 23.69
CA PRO A 88 -34.98 -27.26 25.09
C PRO A 88 -33.70 -28.08 25.18
N ALA A 89 -32.81 -27.69 26.09
CA ALA A 89 -31.57 -28.38 26.34
C ALA A 89 -31.86 -29.88 26.52
N GLU A 90 -31.61 -30.66 25.48
CA GLU A 90 -31.59 -32.11 25.61
C GLU A 90 -30.43 -32.42 26.54
N THR A 91 -30.83 -32.77 27.75
CA THR A 91 -29.99 -33.18 28.86
C THR A 91 -29.26 -34.45 28.45
N THR A 92 -28.14 -34.31 27.75
CA THR A 92 -27.15 -35.37 27.65
C THR A 92 -26.35 -35.40 28.96
N LYS A 93 -26.92 -36.12 29.93
CA LYS A 93 -26.20 -36.61 31.11
C LYS A 93 -25.11 -37.61 30.68
N SER A 94 -24.00 -37.53 31.40
CA SER A 94 -22.87 -38.49 31.50
C SER A 94 -21.94 -38.54 30.27
N ILE A 95 -20.61 -38.55 30.39
CA ILE A 95 -19.81 -39.45 31.22
C ILE A 95 -18.49 -38.78 31.70
N ALA A 96 -18.18 -39.04 32.98
CA ALA A 96 -16.88 -39.06 33.67
C ALA A 96 -15.99 -37.81 33.69
N HIS A 97 -16.03 -37.13 34.84
CA HIS A 97 -14.81 -36.77 35.55
C HIS A 97 -13.95 -38.03 35.74
N ASP A 98 -12.72 -38.01 35.25
CA ASP A 98 -11.64 -38.84 35.80
C ASP A 98 -10.47 -37.91 36.10
N GLU A 99 -10.09 -37.89 37.38
CA GLU A 99 -8.98 -37.12 37.91
C GLU A 99 -7.66 -37.82 37.59
N ARG A 100 -6.70 -37.10 37.00
CA ARG A 100 -5.28 -37.07 37.41
C ARG A 100 -4.48 -36.08 36.57
#